data_AF-A0A968PCC4-F1
#
_entry.id   AF-A0A968PCC4-F1
#
_cell.length_a   1.000
_cell.length_b   1.000
_cell.length_c   1.000
_cell.angle_alpha   90.00
_cell.angle_beta   90.00
_cell.angle_gamma   90.00
#
_symmetry.space_group_name_H-M   'P 1'
#
loop_
_entity.id
_entity.type
_entity.pdbx_description
1 polymer ?
#
loop_
_entity_poly.entity_id
_entity_poly.type
_entity_poly.pdbx_seq_one_letter_code
_entity_poly.pdbx_strand_id
1 'polypeptide(L)'
;MNERTGTIVVTGDVQISPVIISHKGLTITTLTPPPQPSVLNPLREAHNFMAMDTEKRAANRLADLLTALNQLKVEAPDRIAILKELHRSGKLHAQLIME
;
A
#
# COMPACT_ATOMS: atom_id res chain seq x y z
N MET A 1 9.26 -13.69 2.94
CA MET A 1 7.99 -13.92 2.21
C MET A 1 8.17 -15.13 1.33
N ASN A 2 7.11 -15.90 1.11
CA ASN A 2 7.14 -17.09 0.28
C ASN A 2 6.12 -16.93 -0.85
N GLU A 3 6.60 -16.84 -2.08
CA GLU A 3 5.75 -16.62 -3.26
C GLU A 3 4.90 -17.83 -3.63
N ARG A 4 5.46 -19.02 -3.42
CA ARG A 4 4.78 -20.28 -3.73
C ARG A 4 3.57 -20.49 -2.83
N THR A 5 3.66 -20.11 -1.55
CA THR A 5 2.55 -20.25 -0.59
C THR A 5 1.73 -18.96 -0.43
N GLY A 6 2.18 -17.83 -0.95
CA GLY A 6 1.55 -16.53 -0.75
C GLY A 6 1.70 -16.00 0.68
N THR A 7 2.66 -16.51 1.46
CA THR A 7 2.83 -16.18 2.87
C THR A 7 3.70 -14.93 3.04
N ILE A 8 3.17 -13.92 3.75
CA ILE A 8 3.88 -12.70 4.13
C ILE A 8 3.97 -12.69 5.66
N VAL A 9 5.19 -12.64 6.18
CA VAL A 9 5.47 -12.49 7.62
C VAL A 9 6.11 -11.12 7.81
N VAL A 10 5.55 -10.33 8.73
CA VAL A 10 6.06 -9.00 9.10
C VAL A 10 6.44 -9.03 10.57
N THR A 11 7.66 -8.63 10.88
CA THR A 11 8.19 -8.57 12.25
C THR A 11 8.61 -7.15 12.60
N GLY A 12 8.31 -6.70 13.81
CA GLY A 12 8.62 -5.36 14.28
C GLY A 12 7.74 -4.24 13.68
N ASP A 13 8.20 -3.00 13.81
CA ASP A 13 7.51 -1.81 13.28
C ASP A 13 8.03 -1.47 11.88
N VAL A 14 7.48 -2.12 10.85
CA VAL A 14 7.87 -1.89 9.45
C VAL A 14 7.17 -0.66 8.89
N GLN A 15 7.97 0.32 8.46
CA GLN A 15 7.48 1.58 7.93
C GLN A 15 7.54 1.64 6.39
N ILE A 16 6.65 2.45 5.81
CA ILE A 16 6.63 2.81 4.40
C ILE A 16 6.67 4.32 4.24
N SER A 17 7.44 4.79 3.27
CA SER A 17 7.44 6.19 2.86
C SER A 17 6.10 6.59 2.22
N PRO A 18 5.74 7.88 2.23
CA PRO A 18 4.62 8.38 1.46
C PRO A 18 4.77 8.01 -0.03
N VAL A 19 3.77 7.33 -0.58
CA VAL A 19 3.78 6.76 -1.92
C VAL A 19 2.34 6.57 -2.43
N ILE A 20 2.17 6.69 -3.75
CA ILE A 20 0.94 6.29 -4.44
C ILE A 20 1.23 5.00 -5.19
N ILE A 21 0.37 3.99 -4.99
CA ILE A 21 0.51 2.67 -5.58
C ILE A 21 -0.68 2.48 -6.52
N SER A 22 -0.39 2.24 -7.81
CA SER A 22 -1.41 1.89 -8.80
C SER A 22 -1.16 0.48 -9.30
N HIS A 23 -2.12 -0.43 -9.07
CA HIS A 23 -2.01 -1.84 -9.44
C HIS A 23 -3.36 -2.40 -9.87
N LYS A 24 -3.46 -2.91 -11.11
CA LYS A 24 -4.67 -3.55 -11.65
C LYS A 24 -5.98 -2.76 -11.42
N GLY A 25 -5.95 -1.45 -11.65
CA GLY A 25 -7.11 -0.57 -11.48
C GLY A 25 -7.38 -0.12 -10.03
N LEU A 26 -6.62 -0.62 -9.05
CA LEU A 26 -6.62 -0.10 -7.69
C LEU A 26 -5.60 1.03 -7.56
N THR A 27 -5.98 2.11 -6.89
CA THR A 27 -5.06 3.18 -6.50
C THR A 27 -5.11 3.37 -5.00
N ILE A 28 -3.95 3.26 -4.36
CA ILE A 28 -3.77 3.38 -2.91
C ILE A 28 -2.82 4.56 -2.66
N THR A 29 -3.21 5.47 -1.78
CA THR A 29 -2.39 6.62 -1.38
C THR A 29 -2.03 6.53 0.09
N THR A 30 -0.75 6.70 0.41
CA THR A 30 -0.28 6.81 1.80
C THR A 30 0.09 8.26 2.17
N LEU A 31 -0.15 9.20 1.26
CA LEU A 31 0.09 10.63 1.49
C LEU A 31 -0.83 11.14 2.61
N THR A 32 -0.24 11.82 3.61
CA THR A 32 -0.96 12.47 4.70
C THR A 32 -0.55 13.95 4.78
N PRO A 33 -1.47 14.92 4.62
CA PRO A 33 -2.88 14.74 4.26
C PRO A 33 -3.04 14.19 2.84
N PRO A 34 -4.14 13.49 2.53
CA PRO A 34 -4.41 13.05 1.16
C PRO A 34 -4.51 14.28 0.23
N PRO A 35 -4.11 14.15 -1.05
CA PRO A 35 -4.17 15.25 -2.00
C PRO A 35 -5.61 15.73 -2.18
N GLN A 36 -5.84 17.03 -1.96
CA GLN A 36 -7.16 17.64 -2.15
C GLN A 36 -7.42 17.82 -3.65
N PRO A 37 -8.64 17.49 -4.13
CA PRO A 37 -9.02 17.78 -5.51
C PRO A 37 -8.91 19.28 -5.79
N SER A 38 -8.35 19.63 -6.95
CA SER A 38 -8.28 21.02 -7.41
C SER A 38 -8.79 21.12 -8.85
N VAL A 39 -9.08 22.33 -9.32
CA VAL A 39 -9.54 22.58 -10.70
C VAL A 39 -8.53 22.02 -11.73
N LEU A 40 -7.23 22.02 -11.39
CA LEU A 40 -6.17 21.47 -12.23
C LEU A 40 -6.00 19.94 -12.09
N ASN A 41 -6.47 19.37 -10.98
CA ASN A 41 -6.37 17.94 -10.70
C ASN A 41 -7.70 17.43 -10.12
N PRO A 42 -8.75 17.32 -10.96
CA PRO A 42 -10.02 16.78 -10.52
C PRO A 42 -9.81 15.31 -10.16
N LEU A 43 -10.20 14.92 -8.94
CA LEU A 43 -10.34 13.50 -8.59
C LEU A 43 -11.41 12.93 -9.53
N ARG A 44 -10.98 12.28 -10.62
CA ARG A 44 -11.90 11.52 -11.47
C ARG A 44 -12.51 10.45 -10.58
N GLU A 45 -13.84 10.34 -10.62
CA GLU A 45 -14.66 9.36 -9.90
C GLU A 45 -14.22 7.92 -10.22
N ALA A 46 -13.09 7.48 -9.67
CA ALA A 46 -12.71 6.09 -9.65
C ALA A 46 -13.55 5.46 -8.53
N HIS A 47 -14.42 4.54 -8.91
CA HIS A 47 -15.38 3.86 -8.04
C HIS A 47 -14.76 3.07 -6.85
N ASN A 48 -13.45 3.19 -6.59
CA ASN A 48 -12.72 2.51 -5.52
C ASN A 48 -11.75 3.45 -4.76
N PHE A 49 -12.08 4.73 -4.54
CA PHE A 49 -11.32 5.57 -3.60
C PHE A 49 -11.72 5.21 -2.16
N MET A 50 -11.02 4.23 -1.56
CA MET A 50 -11.02 4.10 -0.10
C MET A 50 -9.94 5.04 0.45
N ALA A 51 -10.35 6.24 0.83
CA ALA A 51 -9.59 6.99 1.81
C ALA A 51 -9.56 6.14 3.08
N MET A 52 -8.42 5.55 3.41
CA MET A 52 -8.24 5.02 4.76
C MET A 52 -8.50 6.18 5.72
N ASP A 53 -9.30 5.95 6.75
CA ASP A 53 -9.62 6.93 7.79
C ASP A 53 -8.32 7.36 8.47
N THR A 54 -7.70 8.38 7.88
CA THR A 54 -6.30 8.79 8.07
C THR A 54 -6.20 9.87 9.13
N GLU A 55 -7.31 10.22 9.78
CA GLU A 55 -7.32 11.29 10.77
C GLU A 55 -6.55 10.94 12.05
N LYS A 56 -6.22 9.66 12.33
CA LYS A 56 -5.47 9.32 13.56
C LYS A 56 -4.39 8.24 13.51
N ARG A 57 -4.15 7.54 12.40
CA ARG A 57 -3.02 6.61 12.29
C ARG A 57 -2.43 6.68 10.90
N ALA A 58 -1.21 7.20 10.83
CA ALA A 58 -0.49 7.38 9.59
C ALA A 58 -0.46 6.05 8.81
N ALA A 59 -0.85 6.09 7.54
CA ALA A 59 -0.68 5.00 6.57
C ALA A 59 0.80 4.75 6.23
N ASN A 60 1.70 5.03 7.18
CA ASN A 60 3.14 4.85 7.08
C ASN A 60 3.58 3.49 7.65
N ARG A 61 2.66 2.63 8.09
CA ARG A 61 2.96 1.26 8.52
C ARG A 61 2.57 0.25 7.47
N LEU A 62 3.43 -0.75 7.27
CA LEU A 62 3.17 -1.83 6.32
C LEU A 62 1.95 -2.68 6.71
N ALA A 63 1.72 -2.88 8.02
CA ALA A 63 0.59 -3.63 8.52
C ALA A 63 -0.75 -3.02 8.09
N ASP A 64 -0.85 -1.69 8.08
CA ASP A 64 -2.05 -0.96 7.67
C ASP A 64 -2.30 -1.13 6.16
N LEU A 65 -1.24 -1.02 5.35
CA LEU A 65 -1.32 -1.30 3.91
C LEU A 65 -1.78 -2.74 3.64
N LEU A 66 -1.20 -3.74 4.31
CA LEU A 66 -1.59 -5.13 4.13
C LEU A 66 -3.04 -5.39 4.58
N THR A 67 -3.49 -4.70 5.63
CA THR A 67 -4.88 -4.75 6.10
C THR A 67 -5.83 -4.18 5.06
N ALA A 68 -5.51 -3.01 4.48
CA ALA A 68 -6.30 -2.40 3.41
C ALA A 68 -6.36 -3.29 2.16
N LEU A 69 -5.22 -3.83 1.73
CA LEU A 69 -5.16 -4.77 0.61
C LEU A 69 -6.00 -6.03 0.87
N ASN A 70 -6.03 -6.53 2.10
CA ASN A 70 -6.86 -7.66 2.47
C ASN A 70 -8.37 -7.33 2.43
N GLN A 71 -8.76 -6.14 2.89
CA GLN A 71 -10.15 -5.65 2.81
C GLN A 71 -10.62 -5.49 1.35
N LEU A 72 -9.71 -5.05 0.48
CA LEU A 72 -9.93 -4.94 -0.97
C LEU A 72 -9.85 -6.29 -1.70
N LYS A 73 -9.66 -7.40 -0.97
CA LYS A 73 -9.54 -8.76 -1.53
C LYS A 73 -8.44 -8.87 -2.59
N VAL A 74 -7.32 -8.18 -2.40
CA VAL A 74 -6.16 -8.29 -3.28
C VAL A 74 -5.48 -9.64 -3.05
N GLU A 75 -5.32 -10.39 -4.13
CA GLU A 75 -4.73 -11.74 -4.11
C GLU A 75 -3.27 -11.73 -3.62
N ALA A 76 -2.83 -12.86 -3.02
CA ALA A 76 -1.47 -12.97 -2.47
C ALA A 76 -0.33 -12.63 -3.47
N PRO A 77 -0.36 -13.09 -4.73
CA PRO A 77 0.66 -12.74 -5.72
C PRO A 77 0.74 -11.22 -5.98
N ASP A 78 -0.42 -10.55 -5.98
CA ASP A 78 -0.50 -9.10 -6.21
C ASP A 78 0.02 -8.31 -5.01
N ARG A 79 -0.30 -8.75 -3.78
CA ARG A 79 0.27 -8.17 -2.57
C ARG A 79 1.79 -8.28 -2.57
N ILE A 80 2.33 -9.44 -2.94
CA ILE A 80 3.78 -9.66 -3.02
C ILE A 80 4.41 -8.76 -4.09
N ALA A 81 3.79 -8.63 -5.26
CA ALA A 81 4.29 -7.73 -6.31
C ALA A 81 4.38 -6.28 -5.81
N ILE A 82 3.34 -5.78 -5.14
CA ILE A 82 3.34 -4.44 -4.55
C ILE A 82 4.48 -4.28 -3.53
N LEU A 83 4.66 -5.25 -2.61
CA LEU A 83 5.73 -5.21 -1.61
C LEU A 83 7.13 -5.20 -2.23
N LYS A 84 7.36 -6.00 -3.29
CA LYS A 84 8.61 -6.01 -4.05
C LYS A 84 8.89 -4.65 -4.67
N GLU A 85 7.88 -4.01 -5.25
CA GLU A 85 8.03 -2.67 -5.84
C GLU A 85 8.31 -1.60 -4.80
N LEU A 86 7.67 -1.68 -3.63
CA LEU A 86 7.98 -0.79 -2.50
C LEU A 86 9.41 -0.96 -2.00
N HIS A 87 9.90 -2.19 -1.91
CA HIS A 87 11.30 -2.47 -1.56
C HIS A 87 12.27 -1.95 -2.62
N ARG A 88 12.02 -2.27 -3.90
CA ARG A 88 12.85 -1.87 -5.04
C ARG A 88 12.95 -0.35 -5.18
N SER A 89 11.86 0.37 -4.89
CA SER A 89 11.82 1.84 -4.92
C SER A 89 12.37 2.52 -3.67
N GLY A 90 12.87 1.74 -2.69
CA GLY A 90 13.37 2.25 -1.42
C GLY A 90 12.28 2.88 -0.53
N LYS A 91 11.01 2.56 -0.78
CA LYS A 91 9.87 3.07 -0.02
C LYS A 91 9.50 2.16 1.14
N LEU A 92 9.90 0.89 1.10
CA LEU A 92 9.77 -0.04 2.22
C LEU A 92 11.02 0.03 3.12
N HIS A 93 10.84 0.49 4.35
CA HIS A 93 11.91 0.60 5.36
C HIS A 93 12.01 -0.70 6.16
N ALA A 94 12.36 -1.78 5.47
CA ALA A 94 12.63 -3.09 6.07
C ALA A 94 13.52 -3.92 5.15
N GLN A 95 14.14 -4.95 5.73
CA GLN A 95 14.81 -5.98 4.93
C GLN A 95 13.77 -6.94 4.37
N LEU A 96 13.77 -7.11 3.05
CA LEU A 96 12.93 -8.09 2.39
C LEU A 96 13.69 -9.41 2.21
N ILE A 97 13.23 -10.46 2.89
CA ILE A 97 13.75 -11.83 2.75
C ILE A 97 12.76 -12.64 1.91
N MET A 98 13.26 -13.38 0.92
CA MET A 98 12.47 -14.18 -0.01
C MET A 98 12.88 -15.65 0.04
N GLU A 99 11.90 -16.54 -0.07
CA GLU A 99 12.03 -18.01 -0.11
C GLU A 99 11.35 -18.60 -1.35
#